data_AF-A0AAV9VTE1-F1
#
_entry.id   AF-A0AAV9VTE1-F1
#
_cell.length_a   1.000
_cell.length_b   1.000
_cell.length_c   1.000
_cell.angle_alpha   90.00
_cell.angle_beta   90.00
_cell.angle_gamma   90.00
#
_symmetry.space_group_name_H-M   'P 1'
#
loop_
_entity.id
_entity.type
_entity.pdbx_description
1 polymer ?
#
loop_
_entity_poly.entity_id
_entity_poly.type
_entity_poly.pdbx_seq_one_letter_code
_entity_poly.pdbx_strand_id
1 'polypeptide(L)'
;MARNDNDLPEAVPSNLPQTYHAEQDLNLPQVVEQTTPEKWRHPQFAGGSYTPSPPFIPPVEDKKILGLRRTTFFLSLALAVLIIFGIALGAGLGVGLRKDNGNANANANANSSGAETSLATTSLPPMSTSTSSTEAPTTTIATSTSTACNPLRTPAVTNGDFEAGLEASDIRPWYIPDLVAPATYEILDVNGTNVFHAICKSDLEHGAYTKIKLAQQLNTCPNTDYDFEFKHNFLPGENENAYIVVFVDGEEVANIRGGPNKWVTYRGNFTTKSSGNSTLFQLDFAPVAFDSQEFFVDDFEFTPA
;
A
#
# COMPACT_ATOMS: atom_id res chain seq x y z
N MET A 1 42.71 41.74 -22.00
CA MET A 1 41.37 41.61 -21.38
C MET A 1 41.59 41.25 -19.92
N ALA A 2 41.47 42.23 -19.02
CA ALA A 2 41.67 42.04 -17.60
C ALA A 2 40.39 41.46 -16.98
N ARG A 3 40.50 40.34 -16.25
CA ARG A 3 39.40 39.76 -15.46
C ARG A 3 39.24 40.58 -14.19
N ASN A 4 38.00 40.95 -13.91
CA ASN A 4 37.59 41.73 -12.75
C ASN A 4 37.15 40.73 -11.67
N ASP A 5 38.02 40.45 -10.70
CA ASP A 5 37.83 39.40 -9.68
C ASP A 5 37.07 39.91 -8.43
N ASN A 6 36.19 40.90 -8.58
CA ASN A 6 35.56 41.61 -7.46
C ASN A 6 34.11 41.21 -7.13
N ASP A 7 33.55 40.15 -7.73
CA ASP A 7 32.19 39.67 -7.44
C ASP A 7 32.21 38.39 -6.58
N LEU A 8 32.74 38.49 -5.36
CA LEU A 8 32.50 37.48 -4.33
C LEU A 8 31.45 38.01 -3.34
N PRO A 9 30.34 37.28 -3.11
CA PRO A 9 29.30 37.72 -2.19
C PRO A 9 29.83 37.80 -0.75
N GLU A 10 29.50 38.90 -0.10
CA GLU A 10 29.84 39.22 1.29
C GLU A 10 29.27 38.15 2.25
N ALA A 11 30.12 37.66 3.15
CA ALA A 11 29.74 36.65 4.13
C ALA A 11 28.76 37.22 5.16
N VAL A 12 27.59 36.61 5.27
CA VAL A 12 26.56 36.98 6.25
C VAL A 12 27.07 36.63 7.67
N PRO A 13 27.05 37.58 8.63
CA PRO A 13 27.44 37.29 10.01
C PRO A 13 26.46 36.31 10.66
N SER A 14 27.00 35.20 11.14
CA SER A 14 26.27 34.14 11.84
C SER A 14 25.94 34.58 13.27
N ASN A 15 24.73 35.11 13.47
CA ASN A 15 24.15 35.31 14.79
C ASN A 15 23.62 33.97 15.35
N LEU A 16 24.54 33.08 15.71
CA LEU A 16 24.21 31.89 16.50
C LEU A 16 24.08 32.30 17.97
N PRO A 17 22.92 32.08 18.63
CA PRO A 17 22.79 32.33 20.05
C PRO A 17 23.70 31.41 20.86
N GLN A 18 24.34 32.04 21.85
CA GLN A 18 25.30 31.45 22.75
C GLN A 18 24.71 30.27 23.53
N THR A 19 25.59 29.28 23.72
CA THR A 19 25.58 28.22 24.73
C THR A 19 24.84 28.61 26.01
N TYR A 20 23.72 27.92 26.26
CA TYR A 20 23.09 27.90 27.58
C TYR A 20 23.96 27.12 28.56
N HIS A 21 24.35 27.82 29.62
CA HIS A 21 24.91 27.25 30.83
C HIS A 21 23.92 26.28 31.47
N ALA A 22 24.34 25.03 31.62
CA ALA A 22 23.72 24.08 32.51
C ALA A 22 24.27 24.32 33.92
N GLU A 23 23.51 24.94 34.81
CA GLU A 23 23.65 24.73 36.25
C GLU A 23 22.42 25.23 37.01
N GLN A 24 21.94 24.36 37.91
CA GLN A 24 21.00 24.63 39.00
C GLN A 24 19.55 24.99 38.64
N ASP A 25 18.67 23.98 38.68
CA ASP A 25 17.74 23.96 39.81
C ASP A 25 17.17 22.55 40.10
N LEU A 26 17.42 22.11 41.34
CA LEU A 26 16.84 20.94 41.97
C LEU A 26 15.40 21.26 42.38
N ASN A 27 14.43 21.07 41.48
CA ASN A 27 13.01 20.85 41.82
C ASN A 27 12.22 20.49 40.56
N LEU A 28 12.58 19.37 39.93
CA LEU A 28 11.68 18.78 38.93
C LEU A 28 10.55 18.07 39.70
N PRO A 29 9.28 18.37 39.41
CA PRO A 29 8.17 17.58 39.93
C PRO A 29 8.43 16.14 39.53
N GLN A 30 8.28 15.24 40.50
CA GLN A 30 8.38 13.80 40.31
C GLN A 30 7.66 13.45 39.01
N VAL A 31 8.42 13.06 37.98
CA VAL A 31 7.87 12.38 36.82
C VAL A 31 7.26 11.13 37.40
N VAL A 32 5.96 11.19 37.65
CA VAL A 32 5.12 10.01 37.72
C VAL A 32 5.50 9.25 36.47
N GLU A 33 6.15 8.11 36.63
CA GLU A 33 6.35 7.16 35.54
C GLU A 33 5.00 7.07 34.87
N GLN A 34 4.90 7.67 33.69
CA GLN A 34 3.77 7.54 32.83
C GLN A 34 3.85 6.06 32.43
N THR A 35 3.25 5.22 33.28
CA THR A 35 2.92 3.84 32.97
C THR A 35 2.45 3.89 31.55
N THR A 36 3.26 3.26 30.69
CA THR A 36 3.08 3.21 29.25
C THR A 36 1.59 3.24 28.95
N PRO A 37 1.09 4.22 28.17
CA PRO A 37 -0.33 4.31 27.87
C PRO A 37 -0.77 2.93 27.43
N GLU A 38 -1.74 2.39 28.17
CA GLU A 38 -2.19 1.02 28.09
C GLU A 38 -2.55 0.74 26.64
N LYS A 39 -1.57 0.11 25.99
CA LYS A 39 -1.46 -0.16 24.58
C LYS A 39 -2.72 -0.88 24.13
N TRP A 40 -3.57 -0.17 23.39
CA TRP A 40 -4.60 -0.73 22.53
C TRP A 40 -5.44 -1.85 23.17
N ARG A 41 -6.10 -1.57 24.29
CA ARG A 41 -7.26 -2.38 24.67
C ARG A 41 -8.42 -1.99 23.74
N HIS A 42 -8.63 -2.83 22.73
CA HIS A 42 -9.84 -2.80 21.92
C HIS A 42 -11.08 -2.81 22.84
N PRO A 43 -12.06 -1.91 22.66
CA PRO A 43 -13.27 -1.84 23.50
C PRO A 43 -14.27 -3.01 23.30
N GLN A 44 -13.83 -4.14 22.75
CA GLN A 44 -14.71 -5.27 22.42
C GLN A 44 -15.05 -6.19 23.59
N PHE A 45 -14.65 -5.84 24.83
CA PHE A 45 -14.82 -6.71 26.00
C PHE A 45 -15.61 -6.09 27.16
N ALA A 46 -16.39 -5.03 26.93
CA ALA A 46 -17.19 -4.40 28.00
C ALA A 46 -18.63 -4.96 28.16
N GLY A 47 -19.01 -6.00 27.42
CA GLY A 47 -20.40 -6.49 27.37
C GLY A 47 -20.56 -8.01 27.33
N GLY A 48 -20.21 -8.70 28.42
CA GLY A 48 -21.02 -9.77 29.00
C GLY A 48 -21.54 -10.96 28.17
N SER A 49 -21.00 -11.29 26.99
CA SER A 49 -21.27 -12.58 26.34
C SER A 49 -19.97 -13.33 26.15
N TYR A 50 -19.71 -14.30 27.03
CA TYR A 50 -18.64 -15.27 26.84
C TYR A 50 -19.01 -16.15 25.65
N THR A 51 -18.65 -15.73 24.43
CA THR A 51 -18.45 -16.70 23.36
C THR A 51 -17.34 -17.63 23.83
N PRO A 52 -17.60 -18.94 24.02
CA PRO A 52 -16.57 -19.87 24.44
C PRO A 52 -15.39 -19.71 23.50
N SER A 53 -14.21 -19.51 24.08
CA SER A 53 -12.97 -19.42 23.32
C SER A 53 -12.97 -20.62 22.35
N PRO A 54 -12.81 -20.40 21.04
CA PRO A 54 -12.79 -21.49 20.09
C PRO A 54 -11.79 -22.52 20.61
N PRO A 55 -12.14 -23.83 20.61
CA PRO A 55 -11.29 -24.85 21.17
C PRO A 55 -9.90 -24.67 20.60
N PHE A 56 -8.90 -24.61 21.47
CA PHE A 56 -7.50 -24.56 21.09
C PHE A 56 -7.25 -25.72 20.13
N ILE A 57 -7.19 -25.42 18.83
CA ILE A 57 -6.83 -26.40 17.82
C ILE A 57 -5.32 -26.56 18.02
N PRO A 58 -4.84 -27.70 18.55
CA PRO A 58 -3.42 -27.90 18.68
C PRO A 58 -2.79 -27.71 17.30
N PRO A 59 -1.65 -27.01 17.20
CA PRO A 59 -0.97 -26.81 15.92
C PRO A 59 -0.82 -28.17 15.24
N VAL A 60 -1.36 -28.27 14.01
CA VAL A 60 -1.32 -29.52 13.24
C VAL A 60 0.15 -29.90 13.10
N GLU A 61 0.55 -30.99 13.75
CA GLU A 61 1.94 -31.45 13.65
C GLU A 61 2.23 -31.80 12.19
N ASP A 62 3.14 -31.05 11.58
CA ASP A 62 3.64 -31.34 10.25
C ASP A 62 4.14 -32.78 10.20
N LYS A 63 3.54 -33.62 9.36
CA LYS A 63 3.98 -35.01 9.17
C LYS A 63 5.43 -35.02 8.67
N LYS A 64 6.35 -35.42 9.53
CA LYS A 64 7.78 -35.58 9.19
C LYS A 64 8.01 -36.94 8.54
N ILE A 65 8.79 -36.97 7.47
CA ILE A 65 9.26 -38.21 6.84
C ILE A 65 10.77 -38.27 7.11
N LEU A 66 11.22 -39.32 7.81
CA LEU A 66 12.63 -39.47 8.23
C LEU A 66 13.18 -38.29 9.05
N GLY A 67 12.33 -37.63 9.85
CA GLY A 67 12.74 -36.49 10.68
C GLY A 67 12.84 -35.14 9.93
N LEU A 68 12.60 -35.13 8.62
CA LEU A 68 12.56 -33.91 7.79
C LEU A 68 11.11 -33.49 7.48
N ARG A 69 10.89 -32.19 7.27
CA ARG A 69 9.60 -31.67 6.77
C ARG A 69 9.32 -32.28 5.39
N ARG A 70 8.05 -32.58 5.10
CA ARG A 70 7.63 -33.21 3.84
C ARG A 70 8.13 -32.43 2.61
N THR A 71 8.10 -31.11 2.67
CA THR A 71 8.60 -30.21 1.61
C THR A 71 10.11 -30.35 1.40
N THR A 72 10.90 -30.40 2.47
CA THR A 72 12.37 -30.53 2.37
C THR A 72 12.79 -31.90 1.88
N PHE A 73 12.03 -32.96 2.21
CA PHE A 73 12.27 -34.31 1.72
C PHE A 73 12.13 -34.41 0.19
N PHE A 74 11.04 -33.90 -0.38
CA PHE A 74 10.84 -33.93 -1.83
C PHE A 74 11.85 -33.06 -2.59
N LEU A 75 12.24 -31.91 -2.03
CA LEU A 75 13.26 -31.05 -2.62
C LEU A 75 14.64 -31.72 -2.65
N SER A 76 15.02 -32.42 -1.58
CA SER A 76 16.26 -33.22 -1.54
C SER A 76 16.24 -34.38 -2.55
N LEU A 77 15.11 -35.09 -2.67
CA LEU A 77 14.96 -36.17 -3.63
C LEU A 77 15.08 -35.68 -5.09
N ALA A 78 14.41 -34.57 -5.42
CA ALA A 78 14.49 -33.97 -6.75
C ALA A 78 15.93 -33.58 -7.12
N LEU A 79 16.66 -32.97 -6.17
CA LEU A 79 18.06 -32.59 -6.36
C LEU A 79 18.96 -33.81 -6.61
N ALA A 80 18.78 -34.90 -5.84
CA ALA A 80 19.55 -36.13 -6.02
C ALA A 80 19.32 -36.75 -7.41
N VAL A 81 18.06 -36.77 -7.88
CA VAL A 81 17.71 -37.26 -9.22
C VAL A 81 18.37 -36.39 -10.31
N LEU A 82 18.36 -35.07 -10.16
CA LEU A 82 18.96 -34.13 -11.12
C LEU A 82 20.48 -34.35 -11.26
N ILE A 83 21.18 -34.61 -10.16
CA ILE A 83 22.62 -34.91 -10.17
C ILE A 83 22.89 -36.21 -10.94
N ILE A 84 22.09 -37.26 -10.73
CA ILE A 84 22.25 -38.54 -11.43
C ILE A 84 22.05 -38.36 -12.94
N PHE A 85 21.01 -37.63 -13.35
CA PHE A 85 20.77 -37.35 -14.77
C PHE A 85 21.85 -36.45 -15.39
N GLY A 86 22.34 -35.44 -14.65
CA GLY A 86 23.40 -34.56 -15.11
C GLY A 86 24.70 -35.32 -15.42
N ILE A 87 25.08 -36.29 -14.56
CA ILE A 87 26.25 -37.13 -14.78
C ILE A 87 26.03 -38.09 -15.97
N ALA A 88 24.86 -38.73 -16.04
CA ALA A 88 24.54 -39.67 -17.12
C ALA A 88 24.53 -38.99 -18.51
N LEU A 89 23.96 -37.80 -18.62
CA LEU A 89 23.94 -37.03 -19.86
C LEU A 89 25.30 -36.40 -20.18
N GLY A 90 26.02 -35.92 -19.17
CA GLY A 90 27.35 -35.32 -19.33
C GLY A 90 28.40 -36.32 -19.85
N ALA A 91 28.36 -37.58 -19.40
CA ALA A 91 29.24 -38.62 -19.91
C ALA A 91 28.85 -39.10 -21.32
N GLY A 92 27.55 -39.11 -21.66
CA GLY A 92 27.04 -39.60 -22.94
C GLY A 92 27.27 -38.67 -24.14
N LEU A 93 27.29 -37.34 -23.92
CA LEU A 93 27.43 -36.36 -25.01
C LEU A 93 28.88 -35.89 -25.25
N GLY A 94 29.80 -36.13 -24.31
CA GLY A 94 31.14 -35.53 -24.32
C GLY A 94 32.20 -36.17 -25.24
N VAL A 95 31.95 -37.35 -25.83
CA VAL A 95 32.99 -38.10 -26.58
C VAL A 95 32.74 -38.13 -28.10
N GLY A 96 31.62 -37.59 -28.58
CA GLY A 96 31.13 -37.83 -29.96
C GLY A 96 31.44 -36.79 -31.03
N LEU A 97 31.99 -35.62 -30.71
CA LEU A 97 32.18 -34.54 -31.69
C LEU A 97 33.62 -34.06 -31.77
N ARG A 98 34.55 -34.96 -32.13
CA ARG A 98 35.84 -34.55 -32.69
C ARG A 98 35.69 -34.45 -34.20
N LYS A 99 35.16 -33.31 -34.66
CA LYS A 99 35.12 -32.95 -36.08
C LYS A 99 36.38 -32.18 -36.43
N ASP A 100 37.34 -32.88 -37.04
CA ASP A 100 38.46 -32.26 -37.72
C ASP A 100 37.92 -31.49 -38.94
N ASN A 101 37.89 -30.17 -38.87
CA ASN A 101 37.71 -29.32 -40.05
C ASN A 101 38.82 -28.27 -40.06
N GLY A 102 39.70 -28.41 -41.05
CA GLY A 102 40.84 -27.54 -41.26
C GLY A 102 40.48 -26.16 -41.79
N ASN A 103 41.47 -25.28 -41.63
CA ASN A 103 41.77 -24.08 -42.43
C ASN A 103 40.63 -23.37 -43.15
N ALA A 104 40.24 -22.20 -42.65
CA ALA A 104 40.01 -21.03 -43.49
C ALA A 104 40.16 -19.72 -42.69
N ASN A 105 41.20 -18.98 -43.06
CA ASN A 105 41.44 -17.54 -43.01
C ASN A 105 40.36 -16.59 -42.45
N ALA A 106 40.83 -15.75 -41.54
CA ALA A 106 40.81 -14.28 -41.58
C ALA A 106 39.56 -13.56 -42.13
N ASN A 107 38.85 -12.86 -41.25
CA ASN A 107 38.95 -11.40 -41.20
C ASN A 107 38.26 -10.85 -39.94
N ALA A 108 39.05 -10.20 -39.10
CA ALA A 108 38.56 -9.36 -38.02
C ALA A 108 38.03 -8.05 -38.64
N ASN A 109 36.75 -7.74 -38.41
CA ASN A 109 36.25 -6.39 -38.57
C ASN A 109 35.50 -6.00 -37.30
N ALA A 110 36.24 -5.39 -36.38
CA ALA A 110 35.72 -4.77 -35.18
C ALA A 110 35.11 -3.42 -35.58
N ASN A 111 33.78 -3.33 -35.59
CA ASN A 111 33.08 -2.07 -35.78
C ASN A 111 32.39 -1.69 -34.46
N SER A 112 33.09 -0.94 -33.64
CA SER A 112 32.59 -0.32 -32.41
C SER A 112 31.86 0.98 -32.75
N SER A 113 30.52 0.97 -32.81
CA SER A 113 29.73 2.19 -32.80
C SER A 113 29.34 2.53 -31.36
N GLY A 114 30.06 3.48 -30.77
CA GLY A 114 29.68 4.12 -29.51
C GLY A 114 28.41 4.92 -29.70
N ALA A 115 27.41 4.64 -28.86
CA ALA A 115 26.21 5.45 -28.76
C ALA A 115 26.49 6.60 -27.78
N GLU A 116 26.53 7.82 -28.30
CA GLU A 116 26.64 9.05 -27.52
C GLU A 116 25.31 9.35 -26.82
N THR A 117 25.33 9.30 -25.49
CA THR A 117 24.22 9.72 -24.63
C THR A 117 24.19 11.24 -24.55
N SER A 118 23.22 11.85 -25.23
CA SER A 118 22.94 13.29 -25.11
C SER A 118 22.18 13.59 -23.82
N LEU A 119 22.76 14.43 -22.97
CA LEU A 119 22.15 15.00 -21.77
C LEU A 119 21.19 16.13 -22.18
N ALA A 120 19.89 15.94 -21.92
CA ALA A 120 18.89 16.99 -22.06
C ALA A 120 18.74 17.74 -20.72
N THR A 121 19.29 18.95 -20.65
CA THR A 121 19.11 19.89 -19.55
C THR A 121 17.70 20.50 -19.64
N THR A 122 16.79 20.10 -18.75
CA THR A 122 15.45 20.65 -18.67
C THR A 122 15.46 21.86 -17.73
N SER A 123 15.19 23.05 -18.26
CA SER A 123 15.07 24.31 -17.51
C SER A 123 13.72 24.41 -16.80
N LEU A 124 13.75 24.65 -15.49
CA LEU A 124 12.58 24.91 -14.65
C LEU A 124 11.97 26.30 -14.94
N PRO A 125 10.63 26.43 -14.98
CA PRO A 125 9.95 27.73 -15.07
C PRO A 125 9.89 28.48 -13.72
N PRO A 126 9.71 29.82 -13.75
CA PRO A 126 9.74 30.67 -12.55
C PRO A 126 8.53 30.47 -11.64
N MET A 127 8.82 30.39 -10.34
CA MET A 127 7.89 30.31 -9.21
C MET A 127 7.05 31.59 -9.11
N SER A 128 5.73 31.47 -9.27
CA SER A 128 4.79 32.59 -9.12
C SER A 128 4.45 32.79 -7.65
N THR A 129 4.75 33.98 -7.13
CA THR A 129 4.42 34.46 -5.78
C THR A 129 2.93 34.73 -5.65
N SER A 130 2.24 33.92 -4.85
CA SER A 130 0.84 34.14 -4.48
C SER A 130 0.74 35.15 -3.32
N THR A 131 0.22 36.34 -3.61
CA THR A 131 -0.19 37.35 -2.62
C THR A 131 -1.38 36.86 -1.80
N SER A 132 -1.22 36.75 -0.48
CA SER A 132 -2.31 36.50 0.46
C SER A 132 -3.10 37.79 0.71
N SER A 133 -4.35 37.84 0.26
CA SER A 133 -5.31 38.86 0.66
C SER A 133 -5.99 38.45 1.97
N THR A 134 -5.73 39.22 3.02
CA THR A 134 -6.36 39.10 4.34
C THR A 134 -7.80 39.61 4.26
N GLU A 135 -8.77 38.71 4.17
CA GLU A 135 -10.19 39.06 4.28
C GLU A 135 -10.65 39.10 5.74
N ALA A 136 -11.45 40.13 6.05
CA ALA A 136 -11.98 40.40 7.38
C ALA A 136 -13.11 39.41 7.77
N PRO A 137 -13.26 39.07 9.06
CA PRO A 137 -14.30 38.16 9.51
C PRO A 137 -15.68 38.81 9.36
N THR A 138 -16.47 38.32 8.41
CA THR A 138 -17.89 38.68 8.29
C THR A 138 -18.69 37.70 9.14
N THR A 139 -19.32 38.20 10.20
CA THR A 139 -20.16 37.43 11.12
C THR A 139 -21.49 37.09 10.44
N THR A 140 -21.53 35.99 9.70
CA THR A 140 -22.76 35.45 9.11
C THR A 140 -23.49 34.60 10.14
N ILE A 141 -24.68 35.05 10.55
CA ILE A 141 -25.58 34.29 11.42
C ILE A 141 -26.10 33.09 10.62
N ALA A 142 -25.61 31.89 10.95
CA ALA A 142 -26.02 30.66 10.30
C ALA A 142 -27.49 30.37 10.62
N THR A 143 -28.36 30.60 9.63
CA THR A 143 -29.74 30.15 9.67
C THR A 143 -29.72 28.65 9.41
N SER A 144 -30.06 27.85 10.41
CA SER A 144 -30.10 26.39 10.35
C SER A 144 -31.27 25.91 9.49
N THR A 145 -31.15 26.05 8.17
CA THR A 145 -32.01 25.33 7.24
C THR A 145 -31.68 23.85 7.34
N SER A 146 -32.58 23.05 7.92
CA SER A 146 -32.49 21.59 7.87
C SER A 146 -32.62 21.17 6.41
N THR A 147 -31.47 21.04 5.74
CA THR A 147 -31.41 20.53 4.38
C THR A 147 -31.80 19.07 4.48
N ALA A 148 -33.03 18.75 4.07
CA ALA A 148 -33.48 17.36 3.99
C ALA A 148 -32.48 16.59 3.13
N CYS A 149 -31.84 15.58 3.71
CA CYS A 149 -30.90 14.75 2.98
C CYS A 149 -31.70 14.06 1.86
N ASN A 150 -31.47 14.45 0.61
CA ASN A 150 -32.14 13.87 -0.54
C ASN A 150 -31.17 12.89 -1.21
N PRO A 151 -31.29 11.59 -0.95
CA PRO A 151 -30.32 10.60 -1.40
C PRO A 151 -30.27 10.46 -2.94
N LEU A 152 -31.26 10.97 -3.68
CA LEU A 152 -31.45 10.67 -5.10
C LEU A 152 -30.53 11.37 -6.12
N ARG A 153 -29.57 12.23 -5.73
CA ARG A 153 -28.85 13.06 -6.73
C ARG A 153 -27.35 13.20 -6.61
N THR A 154 -26.74 12.73 -5.53
CA THR A 154 -25.29 12.92 -5.33
C THR A 154 -24.65 11.56 -5.11
N PRO A 155 -23.64 11.19 -5.92
CA PRO A 155 -22.80 10.04 -5.60
C PRO A 155 -22.31 10.17 -4.17
N ALA A 156 -22.51 9.12 -3.35
CA ALA A 156 -22.06 9.15 -1.97
C ALA A 156 -20.52 9.13 -1.87
N VAL A 157 -19.85 8.61 -2.91
CA VAL A 157 -18.39 8.61 -3.07
C VAL A 157 -17.94 9.72 -4.03
N THR A 158 -16.77 10.29 -3.75
CA THR A 158 -16.08 11.22 -4.65
C THR A 158 -14.79 10.58 -5.14
N ASN A 159 -14.46 10.75 -6.43
CA ASN A 159 -13.28 10.14 -7.06
C ASN A 159 -13.27 8.60 -6.90
N GLY A 160 -14.40 7.94 -7.16
CA GLY A 160 -14.53 6.49 -7.04
C GLY A 160 -13.78 5.71 -8.14
N ASP A 161 -13.42 6.39 -9.21
CA ASP A 161 -12.67 5.93 -10.39
C ASP A 161 -11.19 6.37 -10.36
N PHE A 162 -10.75 7.05 -9.29
CA PHE A 162 -9.38 7.58 -9.13
C PHE A 162 -8.87 8.51 -10.25
N GLU A 163 -9.77 9.08 -11.08
CA GLU A 163 -9.41 9.94 -12.21
C GLU A 163 -9.23 11.43 -11.85
N ALA A 164 -9.61 11.86 -10.64
CA ALA A 164 -9.61 13.27 -10.26
C ALA A 164 -8.21 13.84 -9.90
N GLY A 165 -7.16 13.01 -9.89
CA GLY A 165 -5.80 13.40 -9.51
C GLY A 165 -4.99 13.99 -10.67
N LEU A 166 -4.20 15.04 -10.41
CA LEU A 166 -3.22 15.56 -11.37
C LEU A 166 -1.89 14.78 -11.35
N GLU A 167 -1.64 14.06 -10.27
CA GLU A 167 -0.43 13.28 -10.03
C GLU A 167 -0.82 11.84 -9.69
N ALA A 168 0.01 10.86 -10.08
CA ALA A 168 -0.20 9.44 -9.80
C ALA A 168 -0.18 9.06 -8.30
N SER A 169 0.03 10.02 -7.41
CA SER A 169 0.00 9.85 -5.96
C SER A 169 -1.23 10.49 -5.31
N ASP A 170 -2.01 11.30 -6.04
CA ASP A 170 -3.14 12.04 -5.48
C ASP A 170 -4.41 11.19 -5.48
N ILE A 171 -4.63 10.52 -4.36
CA ILE A 171 -5.82 9.67 -4.14
C ILE A 171 -7.00 10.45 -3.55
N ARG A 172 -6.90 11.77 -3.32
CA ARG A 172 -7.94 12.51 -2.61
C ARG A 172 -9.30 12.44 -3.33
N PRO A 173 -10.41 12.37 -2.58
CA PRO A 173 -10.51 12.48 -1.13
C PRO A 173 -10.31 11.16 -0.36
N TRP A 174 -9.86 10.09 -1.04
CA TRP A 174 -9.38 8.91 -0.33
C TRP A 174 -8.12 9.22 0.48
N TYR A 175 -7.87 8.44 1.51
CA TYR A 175 -6.68 8.52 2.33
C TYR A 175 -6.30 7.15 2.92
N ILE A 176 -5.06 7.05 3.39
CA ILE A 176 -4.51 5.83 4.02
C ILE A 176 -4.45 6.03 5.53
N PRO A 177 -5.45 5.57 6.32
CA PRO A 177 -5.42 5.74 7.78
C PRO A 177 -4.34 4.91 8.47
N ASP A 178 -3.89 3.83 7.82
CA ASP A 178 -2.96 2.87 8.41
C ASP A 178 -2.16 2.17 7.30
N LEU A 179 -0.83 2.15 7.47
CA LEU A 179 0.11 1.54 6.54
C LEU A 179 1.16 0.78 7.35
N VAL A 180 1.08 -0.54 7.32
CA VAL A 180 2.01 -1.43 8.02
C VAL A 180 3.06 -1.94 7.04
N ALA A 181 4.29 -1.45 7.20
CA ALA A 181 5.44 -1.83 6.38
C ALA A 181 5.66 -3.37 6.38
N PRO A 182 6.19 -3.93 5.28
CA PRO A 182 6.57 -3.29 4.00
C PRO A 182 5.43 -3.10 2.98
N ALA A 183 4.20 -2.77 3.39
CA ALA A 183 3.16 -2.39 2.44
C ALA A 183 3.44 -1.06 1.73
N THR A 184 3.10 -0.97 0.45
CA THR A 184 3.18 0.24 -0.38
C THR A 184 1.92 0.41 -1.23
N TYR A 185 1.69 1.60 -1.78
CA TYR A 185 0.60 1.86 -2.72
C TYR A 185 1.00 2.90 -3.77
N GLU A 186 0.27 2.91 -4.88
CA GLU A 186 0.38 3.87 -5.97
C GLU A 186 -0.93 3.88 -6.79
N ILE A 187 -1.14 4.91 -7.62
CA ILE A 187 -2.15 4.87 -8.68
C ILE A 187 -1.47 4.45 -9.99
N LEU A 188 -2.02 3.43 -10.65
CA LEU A 188 -1.51 2.93 -11.92
C LEU A 188 -2.51 3.17 -13.05
N ASP A 189 -2.01 3.56 -14.22
CA ASP A 189 -2.79 3.53 -15.46
C ASP A 189 -2.84 2.10 -16.01
N VAL A 190 -4.03 1.48 -15.99
CA VAL A 190 -4.28 0.13 -16.50
C VAL A 190 -5.27 0.20 -17.66
N ASN A 191 -4.74 0.29 -18.88
CA ASN A 191 -5.51 0.43 -20.14
C ASN A 191 -6.29 1.74 -20.27
N GLY A 192 -5.73 2.84 -19.78
CA GLY A 192 -6.30 4.18 -19.85
C GLY A 192 -7.23 4.53 -18.70
N THR A 193 -7.25 3.73 -17.63
CA THR A 193 -7.97 4.03 -16.39
C THR A 193 -7.02 3.95 -15.20
N ASN A 194 -7.13 4.92 -14.30
CA ASN A 194 -6.36 5.00 -13.07
C ASN A 194 -6.94 4.03 -12.03
N VAL A 195 -6.11 3.16 -11.49
CA VAL A 195 -6.53 2.16 -10.49
C VAL A 195 -5.71 2.31 -9.23
N PHE A 196 -6.34 2.10 -8.07
CA PHE A 196 -5.61 2.02 -6.82
C PHE A 196 -4.90 0.67 -6.73
N HIS A 197 -3.57 0.71 -6.64
CA HIS A 197 -2.70 -0.45 -6.54
C HIS A 197 -2.06 -0.50 -5.14
N ALA A 198 -2.34 -1.57 -4.40
CA ALA A 198 -1.76 -1.85 -3.10
C ALA A 198 -0.86 -3.08 -3.17
N ILE A 199 0.38 -2.95 -2.71
CA ILE A 199 1.36 -4.03 -2.64
C ILE A 199 1.61 -4.35 -1.18
N CYS A 200 1.16 -5.50 -0.72
CA CYS A 200 1.47 -6.02 0.60
C CYS A 200 2.56 -7.07 0.47
N LYS A 201 3.82 -6.65 0.62
CA LYS A 201 4.95 -7.58 0.70
C LYS A 201 4.93 -8.23 2.07
N SER A 202 5.24 -9.51 2.16
CA SER A 202 5.58 -10.10 3.45
C SER A 202 7.04 -10.47 3.45
N ASP A 203 7.75 -10.06 4.50
CA ASP A 203 9.08 -10.56 4.79
C ASP A 203 9.09 -11.19 6.18
N LEU A 204 10.12 -11.99 6.45
CA LEU A 204 10.27 -12.67 7.73
C LEU A 204 10.57 -11.70 8.88
N GLU A 205 10.94 -10.45 8.58
CA GLU A 205 11.41 -9.46 9.55
C GLU A 205 10.25 -8.66 10.17
N HIS A 206 9.23 -8.34 9.39
CA HIS A 206 8.09 -7.51 9.81
C HIS A 206 6.88 -8.33 10.30
N GLY A 207 7.03 -9.66 10.36
CA GLY A 207 6.01 -10.57 10.84
C GLY A 207 4.98 -10.97 9.77
N ALA A 208 4.05 -11.84 10.14
CA ALA A 208 3.13 -12.48 9.20
C ALA A 208 2.01 -11.55 8.67
N TYR A 209 2.00 -10.26 9.05
CA TYR A 209 0.90 -9.35 8.79
C TYR A 209 1.40 -8.02 8.26
N THR A 210 1.35 -7.85 6.94
CA THR A 210 1.35 -6.53 6.31
C THR A 210 -0.05 -6.12 5.97
N LYS A 211 -0.28 -4.81 6.02
CA LYS A 211 -1.63 -4.26 5.89
C LYS A 211 -1.57 -2.85 5.34
N ILE A 212 -2.48 -2.57 4.44
CA ILE A 212 -2.81 -1.20 4.04
C ILE A 212 -4.32 -1.01 4.17
N LYS A 213 -4.72 0.17 4.61
CA LYS A 213 -6.12 0.58 4.68
C LYS A 213 -6.36 1.72 3.70
N LEU A 214 -7.42 1.63 2.92
CA LEU A 214 -7.90 2.71 2.06
C LEU A 214 -9.25 3.16 2.61
N ALA A 215 -9.43 4.46 2.85
CA ALA A 215 -10.66 4.98 3.43
C ALA A 215 -11.14 6.28 2.78
N GLN A 216 -12.44 6.52 2.85
CA GLN A 216 -13.08 7.79 2.47
C GLN A 216 -14.29 8.06 3.38
N GLN A 217 -14.51 9.33 3.71
CA GLN A 217 -15.78 9.77 4.29
C GLN A 217 -16.81 9.97 3.18
N LEU A 218 -17.82 9.12 3.16
CA LEU A 218 -18.91 9.18 2.20
C LEU A 218 -19.93 10.25 2.61
N ASN A 219 -20.61 10.84 1.62
CA ASN A 219 -21.76 11.73 1.81
C ASN A 219 -23.05 10.89 1.80
N THR A 220 -23.47 10.43 2.97
CA THR A 220 -24.64 9.54 3.12
C THR A 220 -25.78 10.21 3.87
N CYS A 221 -26.99 9.66 3.74
CA CYS A 221 -28.14 10.05 4.55
C CYS A 221 -28.30 9.10 5.74
N PRO A 222 -28.66 9.60 6.93
CA PRO A 222 -28.87 8.76 8.12
C PRO A 222 -30.07 7.83 7.93
N ASN A 223 -29.99 6.60 8.48
CA ASN A 223 -31.01 5.55 8.37
C ASN A 223 -31.45 5.24 6.93
N THR A 224 -30.50 5.29 6.00
CA THR A 224 -30.73 4.98 4.58
C THR A 224 -29.92 3.74 4.22
N ASP A 225 -30.54 2.83 3.47
CA ASP A 225 -29.88 1.67 2.91
C ASP A 225 -29.12 2.10 1.65
N TYR A 226 -27.88 1.63 1.52
CA TYR A 226 -27.04 1.86 0.37
C TYR A 226 -26.57 0.53 -0.20
N ASP A 227 -26.73 0.37 -1.51
CA ASP A 227 -26.00 -0.60 -2.30
C ASP A 227 -24.63 -0.01 -2.69
N PHE A 228 -23.58 -0.83 -2.63
CA PHE A 228 -22.26 -0.44 -3.09
C PHE A 228 -21.65 -1.51 -4.01
N GLU A 229 -20.85 -1.05 -4.96
CA GLU A 229 -20.05 -1.91 -5.81
C GLU A 229 -18.66 -1.32 -6.08
N PHE A 230 -17.70 -2.20 -6.35
CA PHE A 230 -16.37 -1.83 -6.83
C PHE A 230 -15.75 -3.00 -7.59
N LYS A 231 -14.83 -2.70 -8.51
CA LYS A 231 -14.02 -3.72 -9.18
C LYS A 231 -12.79 -4.04 -8.36
N HIS A 232 -12.38 -5.31 -8.35
CA HIS A 232 -11.13 -5.73 -7.74
C HIS A 232 -10.40 -6.80 -8.56
N ASN A 233 -9.09 -6.89 -8.36
CA ASN A 233 -8.22 -7.91 -8.93
C ASN A 233 -7.09 -8.25 -7.94
N PHE A 234 -6.69 -9.52 -7.90
CA PHE A 234 -5.64 -10.03 -7.02
C PHE A 234 -4.49 -10.58 -7.88
N LEU A 235 -3.26 -10.15 -7.62
CA LEU A 235 -2.06 -10.71 -8.26
C LEU A 235 -1.04 -11.25 -7.23
N PRO A 236 -0.68 -12.55 -7.27
CA PRO A 236 -1.38 -13.60 -8.02
C PRO A 236 -2.81 -13.79 -7.49
N GLY A 237 -3.73 -14.27 -8.34
CA GLY A 237 -5.08 -14.60 -7.91
C GLY A 237 -5.16 -15.95 -7.20
N GLU A 238 -6.34 -16.26 -6.65
CA GLU A 238 -6.65 -17.51 -5.93
C GLU A 238 -5.77 -17.76 -4.69
N ASN A 239 -5.10 -16.72 -4.19
CA ASN A 239 -4.36 -16.82 -2.94
C ASN A 239 -5.35 -16.85 -1.77
N GLU A 240 -5.63 -18.03 -1.23
CA GLU A 240 -6.53 -18.21 -0.08
C GLU A 240 -6.09 -17.46 1.19
N ASN A 241 -4.86 -16.96 1.22
CA ASN A 241 -4.37 -16.16 2.34
C ASN A 241 -4.50 -14.65 2.09
N ALA A 242 -5.02 -14.21 0.95
CA ALA A 242 -5.23 -12.79 0.66
C ALA A 242 -6.68 -12.37 0.90
N TYR A 243 -6.85 -11.20 1.53
CA TYR A 243 -8.15 -10.67 1.93
C TYR A 243 -8.30 -9.19 1.56
N ILE A 244 -9.51 -8.83 1.12
CA ILE A 244 -10.03 -7.47 1.18
C ILE A 244 -11.20 -7.50 2.17
N VAL A 245 -11.08 -6.79 3.29
CA VAL A 245 -12.14 -6.68 4.30
C VAL A 245 -12.75 -5.29 4.21
N VAL A 246 -14.07 -5.22 4.08
CA VAL A 246 -14.80 -3.96 3.90
C VAL A 246 -15.44 -3.57 5.23
N PHE A 247 -15.19 -2.34 5.65
CA PHE A 247 -15.74 -1.76 6.86
C PHE A 247 -16.59 -0.52 6.55
N VAL A 248 -17.69 -0.38 7.28
CA VAL A 248 -18.58 0.78 7.27
C VAL A 248 -18.76 1.25 8.71
N ASP A 249 -18.38 2.48 9.01
CA ASP A 249 -18.39 3.05 10.38
C ASP A 249 -17.69 2.15 11.42
N GLY A 250 -16.66 1.41 10.97
CA GLY A 250 -15.88 0.49 11.79
C GLY A 250 -16.47 -0.92 11.97
N GLU A 251 -17.61 -1.22 11.34
CA GLU A 251 -18.24 -2.55 11.32
C GLU A 251 -17.88 -3.29 10.04
N GLU A 252 -17.47 -4.55 10.15
CA GLU A 252 -17.18 -5.43 9.01
C GLU A 252 -18.49 -5.77 8.29
N VAL A 253 -18.60 -5.36 7.02
CA VAL A 253 -19.77 -5.65 6.17
C VAL A 253 -19.47 -6.70 5.10
N ALA A 254 -18.19 -6.91 4.77
CA ALA A 254 -17.78 -7.92 3.80
C ALA A 254 -16.35 -8.41 4.01
N ASN A 255 -16.09 -9.64 3.56
CA ASN A 255 -14.79 -10.27 3.59
C ASN A 255 -14.55 -11.05 2.30
N ILE A 256 -13.71 -10.52 1.41
CA ILE A 256 -13.40 -11.08 0.10
C ILE A 256 -12.08 -11.84 0.22
N ARG A 257 -12.13 -13.16 0.11
CA ARG A 257 -10.98 -14.05 0.26
C ARG A 257 -10.60 -14.69 -1.07
N GLY A 258 -9.29 -14.75 -1.36
CA GLY A 258 -8.77 -15.46 -2.53
C GLY A 258 -9.33 -14.96 -3.84
N GLY A 259 -9.31 -13.64 -4.03
CA GLY A 259 -9.86 -13.02 -5.24
C GLY A 259 -9.17 -13.51 -6.53
N PRO A 260 -9.84 -13.37 -7.68
CA PRO A 260 -9.35 -13.93 -8.93
C PRO A 260 -8.22 -13.09 -9.55
N ASN A 261 -7.44 -13.71 -10.44
CA ASN A 261 -6.45 -13.04 -11.30
C ASN A 261 -7.14 -12.46 -12.56
N LYS A 262 -8.17 -11.65 -12.33
CA LYS A 262 -8.92 -10.89 -13.33
C LYS A 262 -9.84 -9.90 -12.61
N TRP A 263 -10.17 -8.82 -13.28
CA TRP A 263 -11.16 -7.88 -12.79
C TRP A 263 -12.53 -8.55 -12.59
N VAL A 264 -13.07 -8.42 -11.39
CA VAL A 264 -14.44 -8.81 -11.03
C VAL A 264 -15.07 -7.72 -10.20
N THR A 265 -16.40 -7.59 -10.29
CA THR A 265 -17.16 -6.63 -9.49
C THR A 265 -17.64 -7.29 -8.20
N TYR A 266 -17.30 -6.69 -7.05
CA TYR A 266 -17.95 -6.99 -5.78
C TYR A 266 -19.18 -6.11 -5.61
N ARG A 267 -20.25 -6.67 -5.03
CA ARG A 267 -21.50 -5.96 -4.72
C ARG A 267 -21.88 -6.26 -3.27
N GLY A 268 -22.26 -5.25 -2.51
CA GLY A 268 -22.73 -5.37 -1.14
C GLY A 268 -23.75 -4.29 -0.81
N ASN A 269 -24.25 -4.32 0.43
CA ASN A 269 -25.11 -3.26 0.95
C ASN A 269 -24.83 -2.99 2.43
N PHE A 270 -25.25 -1.82 2.90
CA PHE A 270 -25.23 -1.46 4.31
C PHE A 270 -26.33 -0.44 4.63
N THR A 271 -26.73 -0.38 5.89
CA THR A 271 -27.62 0.67 6.42
C THR A 271 -26.79 1.64 7.23
N THR A 272 -26.94 2.95 6.97
CA THR A 272 -26.23 3.98 7.75
C THR A 272 -26.77 4.04 9.18
N LYS A 273 -25.88 3.84 10.16
CA LYS A 273 -26.20 3.94 11.60
C LYS A 273 -25.88 5.31 12.19
N SER A 274 -24.99 6.05 11.52
CA SER A 274 -24.59 7.41 11.85
C SER A 274 -25.81 8.34 11.92
N SER A 275 -25.89 9.15 12.97
CA SER A 275 -26.85 10.26 13.05
C SER A 275 -26.44 11.45 12.16
N GLY A 276 -25.26 11.40 11.57
CA GLY A 276 -24.72 12.42 10.67
C GLY A 276 -25.01 12.12 9.21
N ASN A 277 -24.66 13.07 8.35
CA ASN A 277 -24.74 12.93 6.89
C ASN A 277 -23.43 12.38 6.30
N SER A 278 -22.74 11.54 7.06
CA SER A 278 -21.47 10.96 6.63
C SER A 278 -21.26 9.60 7.27
N THR A 279 -20.62 8.73 6.48
CA THR A 279 -20.29 7.35 6.82
C THR A 279 -18.86 7.08 6.40
N LEU A 280 -18.06 6.50 7.29
CA LEU A 280 -16.70 6.10 6.97
C LEU A 280 -16.73 4.76 6.24
N PHE A 281 -16.28 4.76 4.99
CA PHE A 281 -16.04 3.53 4.24
C PHE A 281 -14.54 3.23 4.20
N GLN A 282 -14.17 1.97 4.44
CA GLN A 282 -12.79 1.54 4.50
C GLN A 282 -12.62 0.14 3.90
N LEU A 283 -11.55 -0.06 3.15
CA LEU A 283 -11.05 -1.37 2.76
C LEU A 283 -9.74 -1.66 3.47
N ASP A 284 -9.63 -2.85 4.02
CA ASP A 284 -8.40 -3.39 4.59
C ASP A 284 -7.85 -4.46 3.64
N PHE A 285 -6.65 -4.23 3.11
CA PHE A 285 -5.92 -5.18 2.29
C PHE A 285 -4.92 -5.92 3.17
N ALA A 286 -5.02 -7.24 3.23
CA ALA A 286 -4.14 -8.05 4.07
C ALA A 286 -3.85 -9.42 3.44
N PRO A 287 -2.58 -9.75 3.16
CA PRO A 287 -2.15 -11.13 3.02
C PRO A 287 -1.94 -11.75 4.41
N VAL A 288 -2.13 -13.05 4.48
CA VAL A 288 -1.82 -13.93 5.59
C VAL A 288 -0.70 -14.87 5.13
N ALA A 289 0.13 -15.37 6.03
CA ALA A 289 1.08 -16.46 5.78
C ALA A 289 2.28 -16.18 4.85
N PHE A 290 3.00 -15.07 5.05
CA PHE A 290 4.29 -14.79 4.39
C PHE A 290 4.28 -14.66 2.86
N ASP A 291 3.09 -14.65 2.26
CA ASP A 291 2.93 -14.45 0.82
C ASP A 291 2.85 -12.94 0.53
N SER A 292 3.57 -12.50 -0.49
CA SER A 292 3.38 -11.15 -1.03
C SER A 292 2.14 -11.14 -1.92
N GLN A 293 1.34 -10.09 -1.80
CA GLN A 293 0.09 -9.96 -2.55
C GLN A 293 -0.07 -8.55 -3.07
N GLU A 294 -0.46 -8.44 -4.33
CA GLU A 294 -0.89 -7.19 -4.96
C GLU A 294 -2.43 -7.20 -5.08
N PHE A 295 -3.01 -6.03 -4.78
CA PHE A 295 -4.44 -5.78 -4.84
C PHE A 295 -4.69 -4.56 -5.71
N PHE A 296 -5.69 -4.67 -6.58
CA PHE A 296 -6.16 -3.56 -7.40
C PHE A 296 -7.63 -3.35 -7.09
N VAL A 297 -8.04 -2.09 -6.91
CA VAL A 297 -9.45 -1.71 -6.78
C VAL A 297 -9.75 -0.46 -7.59
N ASP A 298 -10.97 -0.39 -8.13
CA ASP A 298 -11.43 0.68 -9.01
C ASP A 298 -12.97 0.73 -9.06
N ASP A 299 -13.54 1.75 -9.72
CA ASP A 299 -14.96 1.91 -10.01
C ASP A 299 -15.87 1.79 -8.78
N PHE A 300 -15.55 2.52 -7.72
CA PHE A 300 -16.40 2.59 -6.53
C PHE A 300 -17.70 3.34 -6.83
N GLU A 301 -18.83 2.69 -6.57
CA GLU A 301 -20.17 3.27 -6.70
C GLU A 301 -21.01 2.97 -5.44
N PHE A 302 -21.76 3.97 -4.99
CA PHE A 302 -22.64 3.89 -3.82
C PHE A 302 -23.98 4.53 -4.17
N THR A 303 -25.02 3.72 -4.16
CA THR A 303 -26.39 4.13 -4.53
C THR A 303 -27.34 3.86 -3.38
N PRO A 304 -28.25 4.79 -3.04
CA PRO A 304 -29.33 4.50 -2.11
C PRO A 304 -30.24 3.41 -2.67
N ALA A 305 -30.57 2.41 -1.85
CA ALA A 305 -31.41 1.26 -2.21
C ALA A 305 -32.92 1.58 -2.20
#